data_AF-A0A7C8FDG6-F1
#
_entry.id   AF-A0A7C8FDG6-F1
#
_cell.length_a   1.000
_cell.length_b   1.000
_cell.length_c   1.000
_cell.angle_alpha   90.00
_cell.angle_beta   90.00
_cell.angle_gamma   90.00
#
_symmetry.space_group_name_H-M   'P 1'
#
loop_
_entity.id
_entity.type
_entity.pdbx_description
1 polymer ?
#
loop_
_entity_poly.entity_id
_entity_poly.type
_entity_poly.pdbx_seq_one_letter_code
_entity_poly.pdbx_strand_id
1 'polypeptide(L)' 'MTTDATNEISRPPFKACGQGTLIGSLPVSDHHQGLEMIFSHTPAIPLWPQLPGNPLEGMMRQFIEGMPGIIDNNDRTY' A
#
# COMPACT_ATOMS: atom_id res chain seq x y z
N MET A 1 30.60 39.25 -14.61
CA MET A 1 30.26 37.82 -14.54
C MET A 1 30.35 37.42 -13.07
N THR A 2 29.23 37.47 -12.36
CA THR A 2 29.12 36.96 -10.99
C THR A 2 28.13 35.82 -11.06
N THR A 3 28.66 34.60 -10.98
CA THR A 3 27.88 33.37 -10.87
C THR A 3 27.22 33.35 -9.50
N ASP A 4 25.89 33.50 -9.46
CA ASP A 4 25.09 33.18 -8.30
C ASP A 4 25.26 31.69 -8.00
N ALA A 5 25.94 31.38 -6.90
CA ALA A 5 26.02 30.05 -6.36
C ALA A 5 24.61 29.67 -5.85
N THR A 6 23.96 28.75 -6.55
CA THR A 6 22.72 28.10 -6.13
C THR A 6 22.93 27.52 -4.73
N ASN A 7 22.29 28.13 -3.74
CA ASN A 7 22.31 27.66 -2.36
C ASN A 7 21.46 26.37 -2.29
N GLU A 8 22.08 25.21 -2.47
CA GLU A 8 21.41 23.93 -2.29
C GLU A 8 20.99 23.79 -0.83
N ILE A 9 19.68 23.76 -0.58
CA ILE A 9 19.11 23.53 0.74
C ILE A 9 19.38 22.06 1.11
N SER A 10 20.46 21.83 1.85
CA SER A 10 20.78 20.54 2.45
C SER A 10 19.64 20.12 3.39
N ARG A 11 18.90 19.07 3.02
CA ARG A 11 17.87 18.47 3.88
C ARG A 11 18.56 17.50 4.85
N PRO A 12 18.16 17.49 6.13
CA PRO A 12 18.69 16.52 7.08
C PRO A 12 18.39 15.09 6.60
N PRO A 13 19.27 14.11 6.90
CA PRO A 13 19.05 12.73 6.55
C PRO A 13 17.77 12.20 7.24
N PHE A 14 17.03 11.35 6.53
CA PHE A 14 15.84 10.69 7.08
C PHE A 14 16.22 9.81 8.28
N LYS A 15 15.46 9.93 9.37
CA LYS A 15 15.58 9.09 10.56
C LYS A 15 14.28 8.31 10.77
N ALA A 16 14.31 7.01 10.51
CA ALA A 16 13.16 6.13 10.74
C ALA A 16 12.86 6.00 12.25
N CYS A 17 11.58 5.92 12.60
CA CYS A 17 11.14 5.67 13.99
C CYS A 17 11.21 4.19 14.38
N GLY A 18 11.38 3.27 13.43
CA GLY A 18 11.53 1.83 13.69
C GLY A 18 10.30 1.15 14.31
N GLN A 19 9.10 1.71 14.09
CA GLN A 19 7.87 1.17 14.65
C GLN A 19 7.40 -0.08 13.89
N GLY A 20 6.72 -0.98 14.60
CA GLY A 20 6.07 -2.13 13.99
C GLY A 20 4.98 -1.68 13.01
N THR A 21 4.82 -2.43 11.92
CA THR A 21 3.70 -2.30 10.98
C THR A 21 3.13 -3.68 10.80
N LEU A 22 1.80 -3.79 10.90
CA LEU A 22 1.11 -5.04 10.60
C LEU A 22 0.95 -5.13 9.09
N ILE A 23 1.12 -6.33 8.53
CA ILE A 23 0.92 -6.62 7.11
C ILE A 23 0.24 -7.99 7.03
N GLY A 24 -0.88 -8.08 6.33
CA GLY A 24 -1.54 -9.37 6.13
C GLY A 24 -3.00 -9.27 5.74
N SER A 25 -3.62 -10.44 5.64
CA SER A 25 -5.01 -10.59 5.23
C SER A 25 -6.00 -10.30 6.36
N LEU A 26 -7.10 -9.63 6.02
CA LEU A 26 -8.27 -9.54 6.89
C LEU A 26 -9.38 -10.46 6.38
N PRO A 27 -10.18 -11.08 7.26
CA PRO A 27 -11.23 -12.02 6.90
C PRO A 27 -12.51 -11.30 6.45
N VAL A 28 -12.38 -10.28 5.61
CA VAL A 28 -13.49 -9.47 5.07
C VAL A 28 -13.25 -9.17 3.60
N SER A 29 -14.32 -8.89 2.86
CA SER A 29 -14.27 -8.53 1.44
C SER A 29 -14.61 -7.06 1.18
N ASP A 30 -14.97 -6.31 2.22
CA ASP A 30 -15.35 -4.91 2.15
C ASP A 30 -14.35 -4.04 2.92
N HIS A 31 -13.97 -2.92 2.30
CA HIS A 31 -12.97 -2.02 2.84
C HIS A 31 -13.44 -1.32 4.11
N HIS A 32 -14.73 -0.98 4.23
CA HIS A 32 -15.25 -0.32 5.43
C HIS A 32 -15.17 -1.25 6.63
N GLN A 33 -15.57 -2.51 6.47
CA GLN A 33 -15.39 -3.54 7.51
C GLN A 33 -13.92 -3.73 7.89
N GLY A 34 -13.01 -3.73 6.90
CA GLY A 34 -11.57 -3.82 7.15
C GLY A 34 -11.05 -2.65 7.99
N LEU A 35 -11.43 -1.42 7.65
CA LEU A 35 -11.06 -0.21 8.39
C LEU A 35 -11.65 -0.20 9.81
N GLU A 36 -12.90 -0.64 9.97
CA GLU A 36 -13.54 -0.76 11.28
C GLU A 36 -12.78 -1.73 12.19
N MET A 37 -12.35 -2.88 11.66
CA MET A 37 -11.53 -3.83 12.39
C MET A 37 -10.20 -3.19 12.84
N ILE A 38 -9.52 -2.46 11.95
CA ILE A 38 -8.24 -1.79 12.25
C ILE A 38 -8.42 -0.78 13.40
N PHE A 39 -9.40 0.12 13.28
CA PHE A 39 -9.60 1.16 14.27
C PHE A 39 -10.08 0.60 15.61
N SER A 40 -10.81 -0.51 15.60
CA SER A 40 -11.31 -1.15 16.82
C SER A 40 -10.25 -1.96 17.57
N HIS A 41 -9.31 -2.60 16.85
CA HIS A 41 -8.39 -3.57 17.46
C HIS A 41 -6.92 -3.12 17.49
N THR A 42 -6.47 -2.34 16.51
CA THR A 42 -5.06 -1.94 16.38
C THR A 42 -4.89 -0.44 16.10
N PRO A 43 -5.54 0.47 16.85
CA PRO A 43 -5.52 1.91 16.52
C PRO A 43 -4.13 2.56 16.66
N ALA A 44 -3.23 1.96 17.45
CA ALA A 44 -1.90 2.51 17.70
C ALA A 44 -0.81 1.98 16.75
N ILE A 45 -1.08 0.93 15.98
CA ILE A 45 -0.11 0.29 15.09
C ILE A 45 -0.67 0.35 13.66
N PRO A 46 0.06 0.94 12.70
CA PRO A 46 -0.42 0.96 11.32
C PRO A 46 -0.54 -0.47 10.77
N LEU A 47 -1.61 -0.71 10.02
CA LEU A 47 -1.84 -1.96 9.29
C LEU A 47 -1.88 -1.66 7.79
N TRP A 48 -1.16 -2.45 7.00
CA TRP A 48 -1.35 -2.57 5.55
C TRP A 48 -2.21 -3.82 5.29
N PRO A 49 -3.54 -3.68 5.22
CA PRO A 49 -4.43 -4.81 5.04
C PRO A 49 -4.43 -5.30 3.58
N GLN A 50 -4.70 -6.58 3.40
CA GLN A 50 -5.12 -7.18 2.13
C GLN A 50 -6.48 -7.85 2.35
N LEU A 51 -7.43 -7.66 1.43
CA LEU A 51 -8.74 -8.31 1.51
C LEU A 51 -8.83 -9.44 0.49
N PRO A 52 -8.37 -10.68 0.79
CA PRO A 52 -8.42 -11.78 -0.16
C PRO A 52 -9.84 -12.19 -0.56
N GLY A 53 -10.85 -11.80 0.22
CA GLY A 53 -12.26 -11.97 -0.13
C GLY A 53 -12.75 -10.98 -1.20
N ASN A 54 -12.00 -9.90 -1.47
CA ASN A 54 -12.28 -8.95 -2.54
C ASN A 54 -11.54 -9.39 -3.81
N PRO A 55 -12.25 -9.79 -4.89
CA PRO A 55 -11.62 -10.23 -6.13
C PRO A 55 -10.66 -9.21 -6.75
N LEU A 56 -10.85 -7.91 -6.46
CA LEU A 56 -10.01 -6.82 -6.96
C LEU A 56 -8.65 -6.72 -6.24
N GLU A 57 -8.54 -7.28 -5.03
CA GLU A 57 -7.30 -7.25 -4.22
C GLU A 57 -6.49 -8.55 -4.32
N GLY A 58 -6.83 -9.42 -5.27
CA GLY A 58 -6.03 -10.60 -5.58
C GLY A 58 -4.59 -10.21 -5.91
N MET A 59 -3.63 -10.97 -5.37
CA MET A 59 -2.19 -10.73 -5.52
C MET A 59 -1.79 -10.34 -6.95
N MET A 60 -2.24 -11.09 -7.95
CA MET A 60 -1.88 -10.84 -9.35
C MET A 60 -2.34 -9.46 -9.82
N ARG A 61 -3.58 -9.06 -9.54
CA ARG A 61 -4.14 -7.76 -9.97
C ARG A 61 -3.36 -6.56 -9.43
N GLN A 62 -2.74 -6.71 -8.26
CA GLN A 62 -1.93 -5.66 -7.64
C GLN A 62 -0.60 -5.40 -8.36
N PHE A 63 -0.08 -6.36 -9.13
CA PHE A 63 1.27 -6.27 -9.72
C PHE A 63 1.30 -6.25 -11.25
N ILE A 64 0.25 -6.72 -11.91
CA ILE A 64 0.26 -6.93 -13.37
C ILE A 64 -0.36 -5.77 -14.17
N GLU A 65 -0.72 -4.66 -13.52
CA GLU A 65 -1.27 -3.50 -14.22
C GLU A 65 -0.31 -3.04 -15.33
N GLY A 66 -0.82 -2.98 -16.56
CA GLY A 66 -0.03 -2.58 -17.73
C GLY A 66 0.88 -3.64 -18.32
N MET A 67 0.93 -4.87 -17.78
CA MET A 67 1.68 -5.97 -18.42
C MET A 67 0.98 -6.42 -19.72
N PRO A 68 1.68 -6.48 -20.86
CA PRO A 68 1.10 -6.96 -22.10
C PRO A 68 0.78 -8.46 -22.01
N GLY A 69 -0.30 -8.88 -22.68
CA GLY A 69 -0.70 -10.28 -22.75
C GLY A 69 -1.54 -10.78 -21.57
N ILE A 70 -1.85 -9.92 -20.59
CA ILE A 70 -2.76 -10.23 -19.50
C ILE A 70 -4.21 -10.03 -19.95
N ILE A 71 -5.04 -11.04 -19.72
CA ILE A 71 -6.49 -10.97 -19.94
C ILE A 71 -7.20 -11.05 -18.59
N ASP A 72 -7.97 -10.03 -18.29
CA ASP A 72 -8.73 -9.94 -17.07
C ASP A 72 -10.23 -10.13 -17.34
N ASN A 73 -10.75 -11.29 -16.93
CA ASN A 73 -12.13 -11.69 -17.13
C ASN A 73 -12.90 -11.71 -15.80
N ASN A 74 -12.84 -10.64 -14.99
CA ASN A 74 -13.53 -10.42 -13.69
C ASN A 74 -13.39 -11.54 -12.63
N ASP A 75 -13.74 -12.77 -12.97
CA ASP A 75 -13.55 -14.01 -12.23
C ASP A 75 -12.15 -14.61 -12.36
N ARG A 76 -11.44 -14.37 -13.47
CA ARG A 76 -10.11 -14.99 -13.74
C ARG A 76 -9.17 -14.06 -14.51
N THR A 77 -7.89 -14.13 -14.16
CA THR A 77 -6.79 -13.47 -14.86
C THR A 77 -5.95 -14.54 -15.57
N TYR A 78 -5.64 -14.32 -16.85
CA TYR A 78 -4.87 -15.20 -17.73
C TYR A 78 -3.63 -14.49 -18.26
#